data_AF-A0A1H1LM07-F1
#
_entry.id   AF-A0A1H1LM07-F1
#
_cell.length_a   1.000
_cell.length_b   1.000
_cell.length_c   1.000
_cell.angle_alpha   90.00
_cell.angle_beta   90.00
_cell.angle_gamma   90.00
#
_symmetry.space_group_name_H-M   'P 1'
#
loop_
_entity.id
_entity.type
_entity.pdbx_description
1 polymer ?
#
loop_
_entity_poly.entity_id
_entity_poly.type
_entity_poly.pdbx_seq_one_letter_code
_entity_poly.pdbx_strand_id
1 'polypeptide(L)'
;MSGFGWRWGVGAMLGTGLLVGPPLLIVAAMTGGRSEVAQGACDELTQVSAVVEDETVNPLQGLSAEQTRNAATIVSVGRGMGVSPRGQLVALATASQESRFLNYANDGLGGDLGPDQRGVGRSLRLPHQAVGSDHGSIGVFQQQWPWWGSMSDLMNPATSAAKFYKRLLQVPGWQTLPVTRAAQAVQRSAYPDAYADDEALAVRLLGQLEGADVSTTEAWGVDCSTPEVVGGPVTLPVSDRDAASDRRNFGSSGGRWARGHTGTDFSLPCGTPVVAATSGRIVIRTDQVWAGRWLVQVSTGEGSLTTWYAHMQRVTVSDGDVVRAGQQIGEVGTLGNSTGCHLHFEVHPRGGSIYEDAVDPSEWLNRHVGKSAETQPVRSQTSSVGDSFVLASFNVLGQSHTEQRGKKPEWDSGVSRMGGVIQALDRYDVDVVGLQELQRPQHDVLTRTAGDRYAVYAPPGQTANSVVWRRDRWAFVSADTVPIPYWKGRLTEMPLVRLRDLRSGEEAIFFNVHNVANVGSRQAPRHRAEAVRRELATMRAITQTYDVPAFLIGDLNDRSSAFCALTSGSTLSSPAGGSHGSTCRPPARMGIDWVFGNRYAQWLGYSVDTSLQRAQISDHPLVVARVELRPRA
;
A
#
# COMPACT_ATOMS: atom_id res chain seq x y z
N MET A 1 -17.68 -61.64 6.50
CA MET A 1 -18.18 -60.24 6.65
C MET A 1 -18.14 -59.90 8.13
N SER A 2 -17.51 -58.76 8.46
CA SER A 2 -17.65 -57.93 9.67
C SER A 2 -17.46 -58.49 11.08
N GLY A 3 -16.59 -57.82 11.85
CA GLY A 3 -16.70 -57.63 13.31
C GLY A 3 -15.62 -58.36 14.13
N PHE A 4 -14.62 -57.66 14.67
CA PHE A 4 -14.60 -56.94 15.97
C PHE A 4 -14.16 -57.82 17.16
N GLY A 5 -13.22 -57.32 17.98
CA GLY A 5 -13.01 -57.86 19.33
C GLY A 5 -11.64 -57.62 19.94
N TRP A 6 -11.44 -56.49 20.61
CA TRP A 6 -10.38 -56.27 21.61
C TRP A 6 -10.75 -56.95 22.95
N ARG A 7 -9.77 -57.47 23.71
CA ARG A 7 -9.64 -57.26 25.18
C ARG A 7 -8.40 -57.90 25.85
N TRP A 8 -7.73 -57.04 26.60
CA TRP A 8 -6.77 -57.11 27.72
C TRP A 8 -6.49 -58.42 28.49
N GLY A 9 -5.23 -58.55 28.95
CA GLY A 9 -4.78 -59.39 30.06
C GLY A 9 -3.63 -58.72 30.83
N VAL A 10 -3.85 -58.53 32.13
CA VAL A 10 -2.93 -57.95 33.14
C VAL A 10 -2.03 -59.04 33.72
N GLY A 11 -0.77 -58.73 34.01
CA GLY A 11 0.13 -59.59 34.79
C GLY A 11 0.91 -58.77 35.83
N ALA A 12 0.63 -59.02 37.11
CA ALA A 12 1.36 -58.48 38.25
C ALA A 12 2.34 -59.54 38.78
N MET A 13 3.53 -59.13 39.22
CA MET A 13 4.32 -59.88 40.22
C MET A 13 5.14 -58.93 41.10
N LEU A 14 5.08 -59.22 42.40
CA LEU A 14 5.70 -58.56 43.54
C LEU A 14 7.13 -59.09 43.79
N GLY A 15 7.97 -58.28 44.45
CA GLY A 15 9.24 -58.74 45.03
C GLY A 15 10.00 -57.69 45.85
N THR A 16 9.84 -57.77 47.17
CA THR A 16 10.62 -57.26 48.33
C THR A 16 12.16 -57.19 48.15
N GLY A 17 13.01 -56.38 48.80
CA GLY A 17 12.96 -55.41 49.90
C GLY A 17 14.40 -55.09 50.44
N LEU A 18 14.50 -54.06 51.31
CA LEU A 18 15.59 -53.66 52.25
C LEU A 18 16.71 -52.64 51.88
N LEU A 19 16.51 -51.39 52.35
CA LEU A 19 17.21 -50.58 53.39
C LEU A 19 18.75 -50.42 53.44
N VAL A 20 19.25 -49.17 53.30
CA VAL A 20 20.32 -48.51 54.13
C VAL A 20 20.07 -46.98 54.17
N GLY A 21 20.34 -46.33 55.32
CA GLY A 21 19.93 -44.96 55.71
C GLY A 21 20.84 -43.74 55.34
N PRO A 22 20.69 -42.57 56.03
CA PRO A 22 20.66 -41.18 55.48
C PRO A 22 21.98 -40.40 55.73
N PRO A 23 22.14 -39.04 55.59
CA PRO A 23 21.26 -37.91 55.18
C PRO A 23 21.94 -36.90 54.19
N LEU A 24 21.39 -35.67 54.07
CA LEU A 24 21.93 -34.43 53.47
C LEU A 24 21.59 -34.12 51.99
N LEU A 25 20.54 -33.32 51.82
CA LEU A 25 20.32 -32.46 50.65
C LEU A 25 21.06 -31.13 50.88
N ILE A 26 22.20 -30.97 50.19
CA ILE A 26 22.81 -29.67 49.91
C ILE A 26 22.41 -29.32 48.48
N VAL A 27 21.55 -28.32 48.32
CA VAL A 27 21.30 -27.69 47.01
C VAL A 27 22.42 -26.69 46.78
N ALA A 28 23.39 -27.07 45.95
CA ALA A 28 24.37 -26.15 45.38
C ALA A 28 24.05 -25.95 43.90
N ALA A 29 23.67 -24.73 43.54
CA ALA A 29 23.49 -24.29 42.17
C ALA A 29 24.84 -24.34 41.43
N MET A 30 24.89 -25.06 40.31
CA MET A 30 25.96 -24.97 39.32
C MET A 30 25.29 -24.75 37.96
N THR A 31 25.38 -23.51 37.48
CA THR A 31 24.90 -23.04 36.19
C THR A 31 25.82 -23.54 35.08
N GLY A 32 25.37 -24.52 34.31
CA GLY A 32 25.94 -24.89 33.01
C GLY A 32 25.02 -24.40 31.89
N GLY A 33 25.35 -23.26 31.29
CA GLY A 33 24.60 -22.67 30.19
C GLY A 33 24.71 -23.48 28.89
N ARG A 34 23.55 -23.82 28.32
CA ARG A 34 23.38 -24.04 26.88
C ARG A 34 22.30 -23.08 26.38
N SER A 35 22.64 -22.35 25.34
CA SER A 35 21.83 -21.32 24.71
C SER A 35 20.72 -21.96 23.88
N GLU A 36 19.50 -21.99 24.41
CA GLU A 36 18.28 -22.18 23.63
C GLU A 36 17.63 -20.80 23.46
N VAL A 37 17.70 -20.25 22.24
CA VAL A 37 17.01 -19.00 21.89
C VAL A 37 15.90 -19.32 20.89
N ALA A 38 14.69 -19.05 21.35
CA ALA A 38 13.51 -18.61 20.59
C ALA A 38 12.97 -19.53 19.48
N GLN A 39 12.30 -20.61 19.88
CA GLN A 39 11.26 -21.27 19.09
C GLN A 39 10.17 -21.70 20.08
N GLY A 40 9.12 -20.90 20.26
CA GLY A 40 8.02 -21.29 21.14
C GLY A 40 7.01 -20.23 21.58
N ALA A 41 7.18 -18.95 21.25
CA ALA A 41 6.32 -17.90 21.83
C ALA A 41 5.14 -17.42 20.95
N CYS A 42 4.83 -18.05 19.81
CA CYS A 42 3.73 -17.59 18.94
C CYS A 42 2.72 -18.66 18.51
N ASP A 43 2.90 -19.92 18.89
CA ASP A 43 1.95 -21.00 18.60
C ASP A 43 1.17 -21.37 19.86
N GLU A 44 0.17 -20.56 20.19
CA GLU A 44 -1.13 -20.95 20.77
C GLU A 44 -1.84 -19.71 21.34
N LEU A 45 -2.84 -19.20 20.61
CA LEU A 45 -3.88 -18.36 21.19
C LEU A 45 -5.24 -18.92 20.76
N THR A 46 -5.62 -20.00 21.43
CA THR A 46 -7.00 -20.43 21.59
C THR A 46 -7.73 -19.45 22.52
N GLN A 47 -8.81 -18.85 22.02
CA GLN A 47 -9.83 -18.07 22.74
C GLN A 47 -9.32 -16.83 23.49
N VAL A 48 -9.39 -15.65 22.84
CA VAL A 48 -9.27 -14.36 23.54
C VAL A 48 -10.67 -13.75 23.66
N SER A 49 -11.30 -13.92 24.82
CA SER A 49 -12.47 -13.17 25.24
C SER A 49 -12.01 -11.94 26.03
N ALA A 50 -11.81 -10.82 25.34
CA ALA A 50 -11.73 -9.51 25.98
C ALA A 50 -13.16 -8.99 26.14
N VAL A 51 -13.74 -9.13 27.33
CA VAL A 51 -14.97 -8.43 27.69
C VAL A 51 -14.56 -7.10 28.30
N VAL A 52 -14.90 -5.99 27.62
CA VAL A 52 -14.79 -4.66 28.21
C VAL A 52 -15.97 -4.52 29.18
N GLU A 53 -15.70 -4.55 30.49
CA GLU A 53 -16.76 -4.37 31.49
C GLU A 53 -17.38 -2.97 31.42
N ASP A 54 -18.68 -2.96 31.68
CA ASP A 54 -19.61 -1.85 31.58
C ASP A 54 -19.34 -0.86 32.72
N GLU A 55 -18.81 0.35 32.43
CA GLU A 55 -19.22 1.62 33.10
C GLU A 55 -18.39 2.88 32.82
N THR A 56 -17.27 2.87 32.06
CA THR A 56 -16.46 4.12 31.93
C THR A 56 -16.01 4.52 30.53
N VAL A 57 -16.59 3.93 29.48
CA VAL A 57 -16.26 4.37 28.12
C VAL A 57 -17.20 5.51 27.71
N ASN A 58 -16.72 6.75 27.87
CA ASN A 58 -17.41 7.92 27.34
C ASN A 58 -17.70 7.70 25.83
N PRO A 59 -18.95 7.85 25.37
CA PRO A 59 -19.27 7.71 23.97
C PRO A 59 -18.38 8.63 23.11
N LEU A 60 -17.61 8.03 22.21
CA LEU A 60 -16.83 8.80 21.25
C LEU A 60 -17.82 9.53 20.34
N GLN A 61 -17.58 10.81 20.03
CA GLN A 61 -18.57 11.67 19.33
C GLN A 61 -19.16 10.95 18.11
N GLY A 62 -20.47 10.67 18.17
CA GLY A 62 -21.22 10.02 17.08
C GLY A 62 -21.41 8.50 17.19
N LEU A 63 -20.94 7.84 18.26
CA LEU A 63 -21.14 6.42 18.56
C LEU A 63 -21.89 6.19 19.87
N SER A 64 -22.63 5.08 19.98
CA SER A 64 -23.20 4.61 21.24
C SER A 64 -22.13 3.96 22.15
N ALA A 65 -22.47 3.70 23.41
CA ALA A 65 -21.60 2.96 24.33
C ALA A 65 -21.25 1.56 23.79
N GLU A 66 -22.20 0.86 23.18
CA GLU A 66 -22.00 -0.46 22.60
C GLU A 66 -21.08 -0.44 21.37
N GLN A 67 -21.27 0.53 20.48
CA GLN A 67 -20.40 0.74 19.32
C GLN A 67 -18.98 1.10 19.75
N THR A 68 -18.87 1.94 20.79
CA THR A 68 -17.58 2.34 21.35
C THR A 68 -16.87 1.14 22.00
N ARG A 69 -17.59 0.28 22.73
CA ARG A 69 -17.03 -0.97 23.28
C ARG A 69 -16.53 -1.90 22.18
N ASN A 70 -17.30 -2.11 21.12
CA ASN A 70 -16.86 -2.97 20.02
C ASN A 70 -15.64 -2.39 19.28
N ALA A 71 -15.58 -1.07 19.06
CA ALA A 71 -14.41 -0.39 18.50
C ALA A 71 -13.18 -0.55 19.39
N ALA A 72 -13.32 -0.37 20.71
CA ALA A 72 -12.25 -0.59 21.68
C ALA A 72 -11.76 -2.05 21.69
N THR A 73 -12.69 -3.02 21.61
CA THR A 73 -12.35 -4.44 21.50
C THR A 73 -11.54 -4.74 20.23
N ILE A 74 -11.90 -4.15 19.08
CA ILE A 74 -11.14 -4.31 17.83
C ILE A 74 -9.70 -3.80 17.97
N VAL A 75 -9.52 -2.63 18.59
CA VAL A 75 -8.18 -2.06 18.84
C VAL A 75 -7.40 -2.91 19.83
N SER A 76 -8.01 -3.31 20.94
CA SER A 76 -7.40 -4.12 21.99
C SER A 76 -6.90 -5.47 21.45
N VAL A 77 -7.71 -6.16 20.64
CA VAL A 77 -7.30 -7.41 19.98
C VAL A 77 -6.14 -7.17 19.01
N GLY A 78 -6.17 -6.08 18.23
CA GLY A 78 -5.06 -5.72 17.34
C GLY A 78 -3.76 -5.49 18.11
N ARG A 79 -3.82 -4.77 19.24
CA ARG A 79 -2.68 -4.57 20.15
C ARG A 79 -2.16 -5.89 20.72
N GLY A 80 -3.04 -6.73 21.26
CA GLY A 80 -2.68 -8.04 21.82
C GLY A 80 -2.07 -8.99 20.78
N MET A 81 -2.38 -8.81 19.50
CA MET A 81 -1.79 -9.55 18.38
C MET A 81 -0.55 -8.89 17.78
N GLY A 82 -0.05 -7.78 18.34
CA GLY A 82 1.10 -7.04 17.81
C GLY A 82 0.84 -6.36 16.47
N VAL A 83 -0.42 -6.16 16.08
CA VAL A 83 -0.80 -5.48 14.84
C VAL A 83 -0.57 -3.99 15.00
N SER A 84 0.12 -3.38 14.04
CA SER A 84 0.45 -1.95 14.08
C SER A 84 -0.80 -1.05 14.13
N PRO A 85 -0.69 0.21 14.60
CA PRO A 85 -1.78 1.18 14.57
C PRO A 85 -2.45 1.29 13.19
N ARG A 86 -1.67 1.14 12.11
CA ARG A 86 -2.23 1.09 10.76
C ARG A 86 -3.16 -0.11 10.53
N GLY A 87 -2.82 -1.29 11.03
CA GLY A 87 -3.70 -2.46 10.90
C GLY A 87 -4.97 -2.29 11.73
N GLN A 88 -4.83 -1.69 12.91
CA GLN A 88 -5.96 -1.32 13.77
C GLN A 88 -6.88 -0.31 13.07
N LEU A 89 -6.30 0.66 12.34
CA LEU A 89 -7.03 1.60 11.50
C LEU A 89 -7.83 0.89 10.39
N VAL A 90 -7.21 -0.08 9.70
CA VAL A 90 -7.88 -0.89 8.68
C VAL A 90 -9.06 -1.67 9.25
N ALA A 91 -8.90 -2.27 10.43
CA ALA A 91 -9.97 -3.00 11.09
C ALA A 91 -11.10 -2.07 11.56
N LEU A 92 -10.77 -0.90 12.12
CA LEU A 92 -11.76 0.09 12.53
C LEU A 92 -12.55 0.64 11.35
N ALA A 93 -11.88 0.99 10.25
CA ALA A 93 -12.56 1.46 9.03
C ALA A 93 -13.45 0.36 8.43
N THR A 94 -12.99 -0.89 8.45
CA THR A 94 -13.81 -2.02 8.00
C THR A 94 -15.05 -2.19 8.89
N ALA A 95 -14.91 -2.27 10.21
CA ALA A 95 -16.07 -2.47 11.10
C ALA A 95 -17.04 -1.27 11.11
N SER A 96 -16.54 -0.06 10.85
CA SER A 96 -17.39 1.13 10.68
C SER A 96 -18.28 0.99 9.44
N GLN A 97 -17.71 0.60 8.31
CA GLN A 97 -18.43 0.43 7.06
C GLN A 97 -19.39 -0.77 7.08
N GLU A 98 -18.94 -1.89 7.66
CA GLU A 98 -19.69 -3.14 7.63
C GLU A 98 -20.90 -3.11 8.58
N SER A 99 -20.75 -2.52 9.76
CA SER A 99 -21.81 -2.59 10.76
C SER A 99 -21.95 -1.36 11.63
N ARG A 100 -21.20 -0.30 11.33
CA ARG A 100 -21.05 0.86 12.21
C ARG A 100 -20.70 0.42 13.63
N PHE A 101 -19.81 -0.57 13.75
CA PHE A 101 -19.39 -1.23 14.99
C PHE A 101 -20.49 -1.98 15.76
N LEU A 102 -21.68 -2.25 15.20
CA LEU A 102 -22.68 -3.09 15.86
C LEU A 102 -22.44 -4.57 15.56
N ASN A 103 -22.76 -5.44 16.51
CA ASN A 103 -22.71 -6.88 16.34
C ASN A 103 -24.05 -7.38 15.78
N TYR A 104 -24.11 -7.66 14.48
CA TYR A 104 -25.34 -8.08 13.80
C TYR A 104 -25.54 -9.59 13.85
N ALA A 105 -26.72 -10.03 14.28
CA ALA A 105 -27.25 -11.34 13.95
C ALA A 105 -27.93 -11.31 12.57
N ASN A 106 -28.10 -12.47 11.97
CA ASN A 106 -28.82 -12.64 10.71
C ASN A 106 -30.10 -13.43 10.96
N ASP A 107 -31.23 -12.95 10.44
CA ASP A 107 -32.54 -13.58 10.63
C ASP A 107 -32.78 -14.81 9.74
N GLY A 108 -31.93 -15.03 8.73
CA GLY A 108 -32.04 -16.13 7.78
C GLY A 108 -33.18 -15.96 6.77
N LEU A 109 -33.71 -14.74 6.62
CA LEU A 109 -34.81 -14.43 5.69
C LEU A 109 -34.31 -13.86 4.35
N GLY A 110 -32.99 -13.70 4.18
CA GLY A 110 -32.36 -13.30 2.92
C GLY A 110 -32.67 -14.24 1.77
N GLY A 111 -33.11 -13.68 0.63
CA GLY A 111 -33.44 -14.45 -0.58
C GLY A 111 -32.23 -14.99 -1.34
N ASP A 112 -31.02 -14.68 -0.88
CA ASP A 112 -29.71 -14.91 -1.49
C ASP A 112 -28.86 -15.95 -0.74
N LEU A 113 -29.44 -16.64 0.25
CA LEU A 113 -28.75 -17.66 1.04
C LEU A 113 -28.37 -18.89 0.19
N GLY A 114 -27.08 -19.18 0.15
CA GLY A 114 -26.56 -20.44 -0.38
C GLY A 114 -26.99 -21.67 0.45
N PRO A 115 -26.84 -22.88 -0.09
CA PRO A 115 -27.23 -24.12 0.59
C PRO A 115 -26.62 -24.28 2.00
N ASP A 116 -25.36 -23.90 2.15
CA ASP A 116 -24.61 -23.98 3.41
C ASP A 116 -24.97 -22.87 4.41
N GLN A 117 -25.67 -21.83 3.95
CA GLN A 117 -26.09 -20.67 4.74
C GLN A 117 -27.50 -20.78 5.34
N ARG A 118 -28.32 -21.77 4.93
CA ARG A 118 -29.74 -21.92 5.34
C ARG A 118 -29.99 -22.07 6.85
N GLY A 119 -28.94 -22.07 7.66
CA GLY A 119 -28.98 -22.07 9.12
C GLY A 119 -28.50 -20.80 9.80
N VAL A 120 -28.19 -19.73 9.05
CA VAL A 120 -27.61 -18.50 9.61
C VAL A 120 -28.54 -17.80 10.62
N GLY A 121 -29.87 -17.98 10.46
CA GLY A 121 -30.92 -17.56 11.39
C GLY A 121 -30.71 -17.98 12.86
N ARG A 122 -29.91 -19.03 13.09
CA ARG A 122 -29.54 -19.47 14.45
C ARG A 122 -28.69 -18.44 15.21
N SER A 123 -28.08 -17.49 14.51
CA SER A 123 -27.30 -16.40 15.12
C SER A 123 -28.15 -15.48 16.00
N LEU A 124 -29.47 -15.40 15.78
CA LEU A 124 -30.42 -14.68 16.64
C LEU A 124 -30.42 -15.17 18.11
N ARG A 125 -29.91 -16.38 18.37
CA ARG A 125 -29.79 -16.94 19.73
C ARG A 125 -28.49 -16.56 20.43
N LEU A 126 -27.59 -15.88 19.74
CA LEU A 126 -26.31 -15.41 20.29
C LEU A 126 -26.42 -13.91 20.61
N PRO A 127 -25.62 -13.38 21.56
CA PRO A 127 -25.65 -11.96 21.91
C PRO A 127 -25.43 -11.07 20.68
N HIS A 128 -26.33 -10.11 20.44
CA HIS A 128 -26.30 -9.23 19.29
C HIS A 128 -26.97 -7.88 19.61
N GLN A 129 -26.65 -6.87 18.82
CA GLN A 129 -27.12 -5.48 18.99
C GLN A 129 -27.98 -5.02 17.80
N ALA A 130 -27.93 -5.76 16.69
CA ALA A 130 -28.73 -5.50 15.51
C ALA A 130 -29.05 -6.81 14.78
N VAL A 131 -30.03 -6.77 13.88
CA VAL A 131 -30.44 -7.89 13.04
C VAL A 131 -30.41 -7.46 11.58
N GLY A 132 -29.85 -8.30 10.71
CA GLY A 132 -29.83 -8.12 9.27
C GLY A 132 -30.23 -9.40 8.53
N SER A 133 -30.20 -9.36 7.21
CA SER A 133 -30.63 -10.48 6.35
C SER A 133 -29.73 -10.68 5.13
N ASP A 134 -28.63 -9.94 5.00
CA ASP A 134 -27.75 -9.98 3.81
C ASP A 134 -26.91 -11.26 3.78
N HIS A 135 -27.16 -12.12 2.78
CA HIS A 135 -26.51 -13.42 2.63
C HIS A 135 -26.35 -14.13 4.00
N GLY A 136 -25.21 -14.79 4.23
CA GLY A 136 -24.84 -15.37 5.53
C GLY A 136 -24.01 -14.45 6.41
N SER A 137 -24.05 -13.13 6.20
CA SER A 137 -23.22 -12.15 6.91
C SER A 137 -23.67 -11.98 8.36
N ILE A 138 -22.72 -12.06 9.31
CA ILE A 138 -22.94 -11.89 10.75
C ILE A 138 -21.72 -11.21 11.41
N GLY A 139 -21.92 -10.64 12.60
CA GLY A 139 -20.84 -10.08 13.41
C GLY A 139 -20.47 -8.62 13.09
N VAL A 140 -19.49 -8.08 13.83
CA VAL A 140 -19.02 -6.68 13.69
C VAL A 140 -18.27 -6.38 12.38
N PHE A 141 -17.92 -7.42 11.62
CA PHE A 141 -17.24 -7.33 10.33
C PHE A 141 -18.08 -7.89 9.18
N GLN A 142 -19.37 -8.21 9.41
CA GLN A 142 -20.28 -8.83 8.45
C GLN A 142 -19.66 -10.03 7.70
N GLN A 143 -18.92 -10.87 8.43
CA GLN A 143 -18.20 -12.01 7.88
C GLN A 143 -19.18 -13.14 7.54
N GLN A 144 -19.12 -13.66 6.30
CA GLN A 144 -20.06 -14.69 5.87
C GLN A 144 -19.80 -16.06 6.54
N TRP A 145 -20.83 -16.58 7.21
CA TRP A 145 -20.85 -17.93 7.78
C TRP A 145 -21.29 -18.97 6.73
N PRO A 146 -20.63 -20.14 6.61
CA PRO A 146 -19.59 -20.69 7.51
C PRO A 146 -18.12 -20.44 7.11
N TRP A 147 -17.84 -19.78 5.99
CA TRP A 147 -16.48 -19.73 5.40
C TRP A 147 -15.46 -18.90 6.19
N TRP A 148 -15.92 -18.03 7.08
CA TRP A 148 -15.06 -17.32 8.03
C TRP A 148 -14.84 -18.07 9.35
N GLY A 149 -15.64 -19.09 9.65
CA GLY A 149 -15.51 -19.91 10.85
C GLY A 149 -16.85 -20.27 11.49
N SER A 150 -16.79 -20.68 12.76
CA SER A 150 -17.99 -21.04 13.52
C SER A 150 -18.89 -19.82 13.75
N MET A 151 -20.20 -20.03 13.80
CA MET A 151 -21.15 -18.93 14.06
C MET A 151 -20.89 -18.25 15.41
N SER A 152 -20.48 -19.02 16.43
CA SER A 152 -20.12 -18.48 17.74
C SER A 152 -18.87 -17.61 17.68
N ASP A 153 -17.91 -17.95 16.82
CA ASP A 153 -16.69 -17.15 16.64
C ASP A 153 -17.01 -15.82 15.96
N LEU A 154 -17.87 -15.84 14.94
CA LEU A 154 -18.20 -14.66 14.15
C LEU A 154 -19.12 -13.69 14.91
N MET A 155 -19.98 -14.21 15.79
CA MET A 155 -20.83 -13.40 16.69
C MET A 155 -20.07 -12.86 17.92
N ASN A 156 -18.80 -13.22 18.13
CA ASN A 156 -17.97 -12.66 19.19
C ASN A 156 -17.07 -11.56 18.60
N PRO A 157 -17.23 -10.27 19.00
CA PRO A 157 -16.46 -9.17 18.40
C PRO A 157 -14.94 -9.34 18.47
N ALA A 158 -14.40 -9.88 19.57
CA ALA A 158 -12.97 -10.09 19.74
C ALA A 158 -12.46 -11.20 18.80
N THR A 159 -13.19 -12.30 18.70
CA THR A 159 -12.81 -13.43 17.84
C THR A 159 -12.98 -13.10 16.35
N SER A 160 -14.04 -12.35 16.00
CA SER A 160 -14.25 -11.83 14.65
C SER A 160 -13.15 -10.84 14.24
N ALA A 161 -12.71 -9.96 15.15
CA ALA A 161 -11.56 -9.07 14.94
C ALA A 161 -10.25 -9.84 14.76
N ALA A 162 -9.98 -10.85 15.59
CA ALA A 162 -8.78 -11.67 15.47
C ALA A 162 -8.72 -12.39 14.11
N LYS A 163 -9.86 -12.89 13.60
CA LYS A 163 -9.93 -13.49 12.26
C LYS A 163 -9.71 -12.47 11.14
N PHE A 164 -10.24 -11.26 11.29
CA PHE A 164 -9.98 -10.15 10.38
C PHE A 164 -8.47 -9.85 10.30
N TYR A 165 -7.83 -9.63 11.45
CA TYR A 165 -6.39 -9.36 11.51
C TYR A 165 -5.54 -10.50 10.96
N LYS A 166 -5.88 -11.77 11.27
CA LYS A 166 -5.18 -12.93 10.69
C LYS A 166 -5.19 -12.91 9.16
N ARG A 167 -6.32 -12.55 8.55
CA ARG A 167 -6.41 -12.40 7.08
C ARG A 167 -5.74 -11.14 6.58
N LEU A 168 -5.83 -10.02 7.30
CA LEU A 168 -5.12 -8.78 6.97
C LEU A 168 -3.61 -9.01 6.90
N LEU A 169 -3.05 -9.69 7.90
CA LEU A 169 -1.62 -10.01 7.96
C LEU A 169 -1.16 -10.92 6.82
N GLN A 170 -2.08 -11.67 6.19
CA GLN A 170 -1.84 -12.50 5.02
C GLN A 170 -1.98 -11.75 3.69
N VAL A 171 -2.49 -10.51 3.68
CA VAL A 171 -2.59 -9.68 2.48
C VAL A 171 -1.22 -9.06 2.19
N PRO A 172 -0.56 -9.40 1.07
CA PRO A 172 0.74 -8.85 0.75
C PRO A 172 0.70 -7.32 0.65
N GLY A 173 1.59 -6.64 1.37
CA GLY A 173 1.67 -5.18 1.35
C GLY A 173 0.48 -4.48 2.01
N TRP A 174 -0.32 -5.14 2.84
CA TRP A 174 -1.46 -4.50 3.52
C TRP A 174 -1.04 -3.24 4.31
N GLN A 175 0.20 -3.20 4.79
CA GLN A 175 0.79 -2.06 5.50
C GLN A 175 0.98 -0.83 4.62
N THR A 176 0.93 -0.96 3.30
CA THR A 176 1.08 0.14 2.34
C THR A 176 -0.14 0.30 1.44
N LEU A 177 -1.02 -0.71 1.37
CA LEU A 177 -2.32 -0.60 0.73
C LEU A 177 -3.15 0.53 1.35
N PRO A 178 -3.89 1.33 0.54
CA PRO A 178 -4.95 2.18 1.05
C PRO A 178 -5.85 1.39 2.00
N VAL A 179 -6.34 2.03 3.06
CA VAL A 179 -7.15 1.38 4.10
C VAL A 179 -8.30 0.59 3.49
N THR A 180 -8.95 1.17 2.48
CA THR A 180 -10.03 0.56 1.70
C THR A 180 -9.61 -0.67 0.91
N ARG A 181 -8.41 -0.66 0.33
CA ARG A 181 -7.85 -1.79 -0.43
C ARG A 181 -7.38 -2.91 0.48
N ALA A 182 -6.82 -2.57 1.64
CA ALA A 182 -6.48 -3.54 2.67
C ALA A 182 -7.75 -4.21 3.23
N ALA A 183 -8.76 -3.41 3.59
CA ALA A 183 -10.08 -3.88 4.02
C ALA A 183 -10.74 -4.78 2.97
N GLN A 184 -10.77 -4.32 1.71
CA GLN A 184 -11.34 -5.06 0.60
C GLN A 184 -10.58 -6.36 0.29
N ALA A 185 -9.25 -6.37 0.37
CA ALA A 185 -8.46 -7.58 0.14
C ALA A 185 -8.77 -8.66 1.19
N VAL A 186 -9.16 -8.24 2.40
CA VAL A 186 -9.55 -9.11 3.50
C VAL A 186 -11.00 -9.57 3.39
N GLN A 187 -11.94 -8.64 3.18
CA GLN A 187 -13.38 -8.94 3.15
C GLN A 187 -13.89 -9.49 1.83
N ARG A 188 -13.24 -9.09 0.72
CA ARG A 188 -13.69 -9.37 -0.65
C ARG A 188 -15.16 -8.99 -0.86
N SER A 189 -15.56 -7.83 -0.33
CA SER A 189 -16.92 -7.29 -0.43
C SER A 189 -17.29 -6.96 -1.89
N ALA A 190 -18.58 -6.91 -2.21
CA ALA A 190 -19.06 -6.48 -3.53
C ALA A 190 -18.88 -4.97 -3.77
N TYR A 191 -18.56 -4.19 -2.73
CA TYR A 191 -18.48 -2.72 -2.75
C TYR A 191 -17.12 -2.20 -2.25
N PRO A 192 -16.06 -2.28 -3.07
CA PRO A 192 -14.68 -2.04 -2.64
C PRO A 192 -14.35 -0.59 -2.23
N ASP A 193 -15.15 0.38 -2.65
CA ASP A 193 -14.88 1.82 -2.46
C ASP A 193 -15.65 2.43 -1.27
N ALA A 194 -16.51 1.66 -0.58
CA ALA A 194 -17.35 2.18 0.51
C ALA A 194 -16.54 2.56 1.77
N TYR A 195 -15.43 1.86 2.03
CA TYR A 195 -14.59 2.05 3.22
C TYR A 195 -13.88 3.43 3.31
N ALA A 196 -13.88 4.26 2.26
CA ALA A 196 -13.18 5.54 2.23
C ALA A 196 -13.83 6.60 3.14
N ASP A 197 -15.15 6.56 3.27
CA ASP A 197 -15.93 7.50 4.10
C ASP A 197 -15.66 7.29 5.61
N ASP A 198 -15.23 6.09 5.98
CA ASP A 198 -15.02 5.66 7.37
C ASP A 198 -13.58 5.77 7.87
N GLU A 199 -12.60 6.00 6.98
CA GLU A 199 -11.19 6.14 7.36
C GLU A 199 -10.97 7.33 8.30
N ALA A 200 -11.64 8.46 8.05
CA ALA A 200 -11.56 9.64 8.91
C ALA A 200 -12.16 9.40 10.31
N LEU A 201 -13.20 8.58 10.41
CA LEU A 201 -13.76 8.17 11.70
C LEU A 201 -12.81 7.19 12.41
N ALA A 202 -12.27 6.21 11.70
CA ALA A 202 -11.29 5.26 12.22
C ALA A 202 -10.03 5.94 12.77
N VAL A 203 -9.50 6.97 12.09
CA VAL A 203 -8.33 7.76 12.57
C VAL A 203 -8.65 8.47 13.89
N ARG A 204 -9.83 9.11 13.99
CA ARG A 204 -10.25 9.79 15.21
C ARG A 204 -10.44 8.81 16.37
N LEU A 205 -11.11 7.69 16.11
CA LEU A 205 -11.36 6.66 17.12
C LEU A 205 -10.05 6.05 17.61
N LEU A 206 -9.12 5.73 16.70
CA LEU A 206 -7.83 5.18 17.06
C LEU A 206 -7.04 6.15 17.95
N GLY A 207 -6.95 7.43 17.58
CA GLY A 207 -6.28 8.45 18.41
C GLY A 207 -6.94 8.65 19.77
N GLN A 208 -8.27 8.56 19.85
CA GLN A 208 -9.01 8.63 21.12
C GLN A 208 -8.81 7.37 21.98
N LEU A 209 -8.69 6.19 21.37
CA LEU A 209 -8.45 4.90 22.04
C LEU A 209 -6.96 4.67 22.36
N GLU A 210 -6.05 5.42 21.74
CA GLU A 210 -4.61 5.50 22.05
C GLU A 210 -4.33 6.49 23.18
N GLY A 211 -5.08 7.59 23.26
CA GLY A 211 -5.00 8.57 24.35
C GLY A 211 -5.88 8.26 25.57
N ALA A 212 -6.89 7.41 25.43
CA ALA A 212 -7.64 6.86 26.54
C ALA A 212 -6.85 5.71 27.15
N ASP A 213 -6.43 5.89 28.39
CA ASP A 213 -5.87 4.85 29.25
C ASP A 213 -6.97 3.80 29.50
N VAL A 214 -7.19 2.92 28.52
CA VAL A 214 -7.96 1.69 28.73
C VAL A 214 -7.06 0.84 29.60
N SER A 215 -7.29 0.95 30.91
CA SER A 215 -6.63 0.18 31.95
C SER A 215 -6.71 -1.31 31.65
N THR A 216 -5.72 -1.84 30.95
CA THR A 216 -5.35 -3.24 30.99
C THR A 216 -4.28 -3.37 32.05
N THR A 217 -4.69 -3.51 33.30
CA THR A 217 -3.83 -4.07 34.34
C THR A 217 -3.50 -5.50 33.94
N GLU A 218 -2.38 -5.68 33.26
CA GLU A 218 -1.22 -6.43 33.73
C GLU A 218 -0.17 -6.43 32.62
N ALA A 219 1.00 -5.89 32.98
CA ALA A 219 2.15 -5.78 32.11
C ALA A 219 2.66 -7.17 31.71
N TRP A 220 2.67 -7.47 30.42
CA TRP A 220 3.55 -8.48 29.85
C TRP A 220 4.61 -7.73 29.05
N GLY A 221 5.73 -7.47 29.72
CA GLY A 221 6.94 -7.06 29.05
C GLY A 221 7.37 -8.17 28.09
N VAL A 222 7.07 -7.98 26.81
CA VAL A 222 7.69 -8.75 25.73
C VAL A 222 8.33 -7.72 24.80
N ASP A 223 9.64 -7.55 24.95
CA ASP A 223 10.46 -6.86 23.98
C ASP A 223 10.52 -7.72 22.71
N CYS A 224 9.64 -7.40 21.76
CA CYS A 224 9.82 -7.75 20.36
C CYS A 224 10.12 -6.46 19.59
N SER A 225 11.23 -5.80 19.93
CA SER A 225 11.92 -4.98 18.94
C SER A 225 12.19 -5.83 17.70
N THR A 226 11.62 -5.43 16.56
CA THR A 226 11.97 -5.98 15.25
C THR A 226 13.45 -5.72 15.03
N PRO A 227 14.31 -6.73 14.80
CA PRO A 227 15.67 -6.46 14.38
C PRO A 227 15.61 -5.73 13.04
N GLU A 228 16.18 -4.53 12.99
CA GLU A 228 16.63 -3.93 11.75
C GLU A 228 17.44 -4.98 10.98
N VAL A 229 17.13 -5.21 9.70
CA VAL A 229 17.86 -6.16 8.87
C VAL A 229 19.25 -5.58 8.63
N VAL A 230 20.19 -5.88 9.53
CA VAL A 230 21.60 -5.50 9.36
C VAL A 230 22.16 -6.32 8.19
N GLY A 231 22.60 -5.61 7.13
CA GLY A 231 23.25 -6.21 5.97
C GLY A 231 24.48 -7.04 6.35
N GLY A 232 24.48 -8.31 5.92
CA GLY A 232 25.65 -9.20 5.99
C GLY A 232 26.31 -9.37 4.62
N PRO A 233 27.51 -9.96 4.56
CA PRO A 233 28.16 -10.26 3.29
C PRO A 233 27.32 -11.22 2.45
N VAL A 234 27.21 -10.95 1.16
CA VAL A 234 26.59 -11.87 0.19
C VAL A 234 27.35 -13.19 0.22
N THR A 235 26.62 -14.30 0.16
CA THR A 235 27.18 -15.65 0.07
C THR A 235 26.65 -16.38 -1.16
N LEU A 236 27.30 -17.50 -1.48
CA LEU A 236 26.80 -18.42 -2.50
C LEU A 236 25.51 -19.11 -2.00
N PRO A 237 24.52 -19.35 -2.87
CA PRO A 237 23.25 -19.98 -2.48
C PRO A 237 23.39 -21.49 -2.19
N VAL A 238 24.59 -22.04 -2.37
CA VAL A 238 25.02 -23.44 -2.16
C VAL A 238 26.43 -23.44 -1.57
N SER A 239 26.95 -24.59 -1.14
CA SER A 239 28.31 -24.64 -0.55
C SER A 239 29.39 -24.19 -1.55
N ASP A 240 30.52 -23.68 -1.06
CA ASP A 240 31.66 -23.27 -1.92
C ASP A 240 32.14 -24.40 -2.83
N ARG A 241 32.08 -25.65 -2.35
CA ARG A 241 32.40 -26.85 -3.13
C ARG A 241 31.42 -27.06 -4.29
N ASP A 242 30.14 -26.79 -4.04
CA ASP A 242 29.04 -27.03 -4.96
C ASP A 242 28.87 -25.89 -5.98
N ALA A 243 29.42 -24.71 -5.72
CA ALA A 243 29.38 -23.57 -6.62
C ALA A 243 30.06 -23.82 -7.97
N ALA A 244 30.97 -24.79 -8.06
CA ALA A 244 31.56 -25.25 -9.32
C ALA A 244 30.54 -25.90 -10.28
N SER A 245 29.34 -26.25 -9.79
CA SER A 245 28.26 -26.82 -10.60
C SER A 245 27.38 -25.78 -11.33
N ASP A 246 27.70 -24.49 -11.17
CA ASP A 246 27.06 -23.38 -11.88
C ASP A 246 27.19 -23.55 -13.39
N ARG A 247 26.04 -23.65 -14.08
CA ARG A 247 26.00 -23.80 -15.55
C ARG A 247 26.21 -22.50 -16.31
N ARG A 248 26.14 -21.34 -15.65
CA ARG A 248 26.29 -20.01 -16.27
C ARG A 248 25.41 -19.83 -17.51
N ASN A 249 24.15 -20.25 -17.40
CA ASN A 249 23.25 -20.40 -18.53
C ASN A 249 22.19 -19.29 -18.65
N PHE A 250 22.36 -18.19 -17.92
CA PHE A 250 21.56 -16.98 -18.08
C PHE A 250 21.50 -16.53 -19.55
N GLY A 251 20.32 -16.13 -20.02
CA GLY A 251 20.08 -15.69 -21.39
C GLY A 251 20.06 -16.82 -22.43
N SER A 252 20.25 -18.08 -22.05
CA SER A 252 20.20 -19.21 -23.00
C SER A 252 18.82 -19.38 -23.62
N SER A 253 18.78 -19.62 -24.93
CA SER A 253 17.55 -19.88 -25.68
C SER A 253 17.16 -21.36 -25.68
N GLY A 254 15.86 -21.69 -25.57
CA GLY A 254 15.37 -23.06 -25.65
C GLY A 254 13.87 -23.19 -25.34
N GLY A 255 13.27 -24.32 -25.70
CA GLY A 255 11.81 -24.53 -25.62
C GLY A 255 11.19 -24.60 -24.21
N ARG A 256 12.00 -24.44 -23.15
CA ARG A 256 11.54 -24.41 -21.75
C ARG A 256 11.36 -22.99 -21.21
N TRP A 257 11.73 -21.96 -21.98
CA TRP A 257 11.72 -20.56 -21.55
C TRP A 257 10.97 -19.70 -22.57
N ALA A 258 10.12 -18.77 -22.10
CA ALA A 258 9.29 -17.96 -22.99
C ALA A 258 10.09 -16.85 -23.71
N ARG A 259 11.13 -16.31 -23.06
CA ARG A 259 11.97 -15.21 -23.59
C ARG A 259 13.47 -15.37 -23.28
N GLY A 260 13.93 -16.60 -23.01
CA GLY A 260 15.30 -16.91 -22.55
C GLY A 260 15.33 -17.33 -21.07
N HIS A 261 16.41 -18.01 -20.67
CA HIS A 261 16.65 -18.41 -19.27
C HIS A 261 16.96 -17.19 -18.39
N THR A 262 16.25 -17.03 -17.28
CA THR A 262 16.23 -15.80 -16.44
C THR A 262 17.12 -15.88 -15.19
N GLY A 263 17.84 -16.98 -15.02
CA GLY A 263 18.69 -17.22 -13.86
C GLY A 263 19.98 -17.95 -14.22
N THR A 264 20.55 -18.65 -13.24
CA THR A 264 21.54 -19.69 -13.49
C THR A 264 21.14 -20.97 -12.78
N ASP A 265 21.54 -22.11 -13.32
CA ASP A 265 21.25 -23.43 -12.75
C ASP A 265 22.50 -24.05 -12.12
N PHE A 266 22.41 -24.39 -10.83
CA PHE A 266 23.42 -25.20 -10.13
C PHE A 266 23.04 -26.68 -10.20
N SER A 267 23.84 -27.48 -10.90
CA SER A 267 23.58 -28.91 -11.12
C SER A 267 23.98 -29.75 -9.91
N LEU A 268 23.02 -30.03 -9.04
CA LEU A 268 23.28 -30.64 -7.73
C LEU A 268 22.34 -31.81 -7.44
N PRO A 269 22.77 -32.80 -6.65
CA PRO A 269 21.90 -33.86 -6.17
C PRO A 269 20.66 -33.30 -5.45
N CYS A 270 19.52 -33.98 -5.58
CA CYS A 270 18.35 -33.66 -4.77
C CYS A 270 18.68 -33.81 -3.27
N GLY A 271 18.17 -32.90 -2.45
CA GLY A 271 18.47 -32.85 -1.02
C GLY A 271 19.68 -31.99 -0.64
N THR A 272 20.49 -31.52 -1.60
CA THR A 272 21.59 -30.59 -1.29
C THR A 272 21.02 -29.32 -0.62
N PRO A 273 21.58 -28.88 0.53
CA PRO A 273 21.12 -27.67 1.21
C PRO A 273 21.20 -26.42 0.34
N VAL A 274 20.15 -25.61 0.36
CA VAL A 274 20.08 -24.28 -0.27
C VAL A 274 20.06 -23.23 0.82
N VAL A 275 20.94 -22.24 0.72
CA VAL A 275 21.05 -21.13 1.67
C VAL A 275 20.68 -19.80 1.02
N ALA A 276 20.26 -18.83 1.84
CA ALA A 276 20.00 -17.48 1.38
C ALA A 276 21.31 -16.79 0.97
N ALA A 277 21.40 -16.32 -0.28
CA ALA A 277 22.55 -15.56 -0.78
C ALA A 277 22.67 -14.17 -0.13
N THR A 278 21.57 -13.59 0.33
CA THR A 278 21.51 -12.29 1.03
C THR A 278 20.75 -12.41 2.34
N SER A 279 21.01 -11.52 3.30
CA SER A 279 20.07 -11.31 4.41
C SER A 279 18.81 -10.64 3.88
N GLY A 280 17.63 -10.98 4.39
CA GLY A 280 16.39 -10.40 3.90
C GLY A 280 15.14 -11.09 4.42
N ARG A 281 13.98 -10.62 3.96
CA ARG A 281 12.68 -11.22 4.26
C ARG A 281 12.30 -12.25 3.21
N ILE A 282 11.78 -13.39 3.66
CA ILE A 282 11.26 -14.45 2.82
C ILE A 282 9.90 -14.05 2.25
N VAL A 283 9.73 -14.22 0.94
CA VAL A 283 8.45 -14.22 0.24
C VAL A 283 8.30 -15.56 -0.50
N ILE A 284 7.26 -16.33 -0.20
CA ILE A 284 6.97 -17.62 -0.83
C ILE A 284 5.80 -17.47 -1.79
N ARG A 285 6.07 -17.69 -3.07
CA ARG A 285 5.09 -17.68 -4.14
C ARG A 285 4.74 -19.12 -4.54
N THR A 286 3.45 -19.43 -4.57
CA THR A 286 2.93 -20.77 -4.92
C THR A 286 2.15 -20.76 -6.24
N ASP A 287 2.02 -19.60 -6.86
CA ASP A 287 1.35 -19.36 -8.14
C ASP A 287 2.28 -19.52 -9.36
N GLN A 288 3.58 -19.71 -9.12
CA GLN A 288 4.61 -19.79 -10.16
C GLN A 288 4.86 -21.25 -10.56
N VAL A 289 4.00 -21.80 -11.42
CA VAL A 289 3.99 -23.21 -11.82
C VAL A 289 5.35 -23.70 -12.34
N TRP A 290 6.10 -22.84 -13.03
CA TRP A 290 7.42 -23.18 -13.58
C TRP A 290 8.44 -23.49 -12.48
N ALA A 291 8.37 -22.81 -11.33
CA ALA A 291 9.30 -22.97 -10.21
C ALA A 291 9.01 -24.22 -9.35
N GLY A 292 7.89 -24.90 -9.59
CA GLY A 292 7.41 -26.01 -8.78
C GLY A 292 6.41 -25.55 -7.73
N ARG A 293 6.40 -26.19 -6.55
CA ARG A 293 5.45 -25.88 -5.49
C ARG A 293 5.74 -24.54 -4.81
N TRP A 294 7.00 -24.11 -4.81
CA TRP A 294 7.46 -22.89 -4.17
C TRP A 294 8.48 -22.19 -5.05
N LEU A 295 8.25 -20.90 -5.30
CA LEU A 295 9.29 -19.94 -5.60
C LEU A 295 9.58 -19.19 -4.31
N VAL A 296 10.76 -19.39 -3.74
CA VAL A 296 11.19 -18.65 -2.55
C VAL A 296 11.97 -17.43 -3.01
N GLN A 297 11.66 -16.27 -2.43
CA GLN A 297 12.34 -15.01 -2.70
C GLN A 297 12.92 -14.48 -1.39
N VAL A 298 14.16 -13.99 -1.41
CA VAL A 298 14.77 -13.28 -0.28
C VAL A 298 14.94 -11.83 -0.71
N SER A 299 14.17 -10.92 -0.10
CA SER A 299 14.17 -9.49 -0.40
C SER A 299 14.91 -8.68 0.66
N THR A 300 15.80 -7.78 0.24
CA THR A 300 16.47 -6.84 1.16
C THR A 300 15.58 -5.66 1.56
N GLY A 301 14.36 -5.54 1.01
CA GLY A 301 13.46 -4.40 1.17
C GLY A 301 12.63 -4.10 -0.09
N GLU A 302 11.62 -3.26 0.03
CA GLU A 302 10.74 -2.89 -1.09
C GLU A 302 11.51 -2.18 -2.22
N GLY A 303 11.29 -2.60 -3.47
CA GLY A 303 11.97 -2.03 -4.65
C GLY A 303 13.49 -2.24 -4.67
N SER A 304 13.99 -3.19 -3.89
CA SER A 304 15.42 -3.45 -3.71
C SER A 304 15.80 -4.87 -4.11
N LEU A 305 17.08 -5.20 -3.94
CA LEU A 305 17.66 -6.48 -4.30
C LEU A 305 16.82 -7.65 -3.78
N THR A 306 16.43 -8.53 -4.69
CA THR A 306 15.67 -9.74 -4.39
C THR A 306 16.32 -10.92 -5.10
N THR A 307 16.60 -12.00 -4.36
CA THR A 307 17.15 -13.25 -4.92
C THR A 307 16.08 -14.34 -4.92
N TRP A 308 15.98 -15.11 -6.00
CA TRP A 308 14.91 -16.10 -6.19
C TRP A 308 15.48 -17.52 -6.25
N TYR A 309 14.76 -18.48 -5.68
CA TYR A 309 15.16 -19.88 -5.54
C TYR A 309 14.00 -20.78 -5.96
N ALA A 310 14.22 -21.59 -7.00
CA ALA A 310 13.19 -22.43 -7.61
C ALA A 310 13.59 -23.91 -7.66
N HIS A 311 12.63 -24.76 -8.02
CA HIS A 311 12.72 -26.22 -8.14
C HIS A 311 13.01 -27.00 -6.85
N MET A 312 12.99 -26.34 -5.69
CA MET A 312 13.27 -26.97 -4.39
C MET A 312 12.25 -28.06 -4.01
N GLN A 313 12.73 -29.17 -3.46
CA GLN A 313 11.87 -30.27 -2.99
C GLN A 313 11.36 -30.04 -1.56
N ARG A 314 12.09 -29.23 -0.79
CA ARG A 314 11.79 -28.89 0.60
C ARG A 314 12.15 -27.44 0.84
N VAL A 315 11.26 -26.71 1.52
CA VAL A 315 11.50 -25.35 2.02
C VAL A 315 11.51 -25.43 3.55
N THR A 316 12.51 -24.83 4.19
CA THR A 316 12.72 -24.88 5.64
C THR A 316 12.34 -23.59 6.37
N VAL A 317 11.87 -22.60 5.60
CA VAL A 317 11.45 -21.28 6.06
C VAL A 317 9.99 -21.02 5.70
N SER A 318 9.38 -20.08 6.40
CA SER A 318 8.00 -19.64 6.19
C SER A 318 7.96 -18.28 5.52
N ASP A 319 6.84 -17.99 4.86
CA ASP A 319 6.56 -16.66 4.30
C ASP A 319 6.65 -15.59 5.41
N GLY A 320 7.40 -14.52 5.16
CA GLY A 320 7.63 -13.46 6.13
C GLY A 320 8.83 -13.65 7.08
N ASP A 321 9.47 -14.83 7.12
CA ASP A 321 10.67 -15.06 7.93
C ASP A 321 11.78 -14.06 7.58
N VAL A 322 12.54 -13.61 8.58
CA VAL A 322 13.78 -12.85 8.35
C VAL A 322 14.94 -13.82 8.41
N VAL A 323 15.70 -13.91 7.33
CA VAL A 323 16.85 -14.81 7.20
C VAL A 323 18.14 -14.01 7.08
N ARG A 324 19.23 -14.57 7.59
CA ARG A 324 20.58 -14.04 7.34
C ARG A 324 21.18 -14.67 6.09
N ALA A 325 22.07 -13.97 5.41
CA ALA A 325 22.90 -14.57 4.38
C ALA A 325 23.60 -15.83 4.95
N GLY A 326 23.52 -16.94 4.21
CA GLY A 326 24.04 -18.25 4.62
C GLY A 326 23.09 -19.11 5.44
N GLN A 327 21.93 -18.58 5.87
CA GLN A 327 20.91 -19.38 6.53
C GLN A 327 20.25 -20.34 5.54
N GLN A 328 20.11 -21.62 5.92
CA GLN A 328 19.43 -22.60 5.09
C GLN A 328 17.94 -22.26 4.93
N ILE A 329 17.48 -22.23 3.68
CA ILE A 329 16.10 -21.92 3.30
C ILE A 329 15.39 -23.10 2.62
N GLY A 330 16.12 -24.13 2.21
CA GLY A 330 15.53 -25.30 1.58
C GLY A 330 16.54 -26.35 1.14
N GLU A 331 16.09 -27.19 0.21
CA GLU A 331 16.88 -28.23 -0.43
C GLU A 331 16.60 -28.30 -1.93
N VAL A 332 17.66 -28.53 -2.69
CA VAL A 332 17.64 -28.78 -4.13
C VAL A 332 16.63 -29.88 -4.46
N GLY A 333 15.84 -29.66 -5.51
CA GLY A 333 14.85 -30.60 -5.99
C GLY A 333 14.73 -30.61 -7.50
N THR A 334 13.62 -31.17 -7.98
CA THR A 334 13.28 -31.24 -9.41
C THR A 334 11.80 -30.92 -9.65
N LEU A 335 11.17 -30.15 -8.76
CA LEU A 335 9.76 -29.77 -8.90
C LEU A 335 9.57 -28.73 -10.02
N GLY A 336 8.39 -28.70 -10.64
CA GLY A 336 8.09 -27.71 -11.69
C GLY A 336 8.70 -28.08 -13.04
N ASN A 337 9.09 -27.06 -13.82
CA ASN A 337 9.63 -27.24 -15.16
C ASN A 337 11.12 -27.61 -15.14
N SER A 338 11.46 -28.78 -14.58
CA SER A 338 12.83 -29.28 -14.44
C SER A 338 13.02 -30.63 -15.13
N THR A 339 14.24 -30.91 -15.62
CA THR A 339 14.64 -32.21 -16.22
C THR A 339 15.48 -33.09 -15.30
N GLY A 340 15.80 -32.59 -14.11
CA GLY A 340 16.67 -33.26 -13.15
C GLY A 340 17.04 -32.32 -12.01
N CYS A 341 17.53 -32.88 -10.91
CA CYS A 341 17.82 -32.11 -9.70
C CYS A 341 18.78 -30.93 -9.98
N HIS A 342 18.34 -29.71 -9.65
CA HIS A 342 19.15 -28.50 -9.71
C HIS A 342 18.50 -27.37 -8.88
N LEU A 343 19.31 -26.39 -8.48
CA LEU A 343 18.80 -25.10 -8.00
C LEU A 343 18.78 -24.12 -9.16
N HIS A 344 17.61 -23.55 -9.45
CA HIS A 344 17.51 -22.38 -10.30
C HIS A 344 17.53 -21.12 -9.43
N PHE A 345 18.49 -20.25 -9.69
CA PHE A 345 18.77 -19.05 -8.90
C PHE A 345 18.69 -17.80 -9.77
N GLU A 346 17.94 -16.79 -9.36
CA GLU A 346 17.85 -15.50 -10.05
C GLU A 346 18.21 -14.33 -9.12
N VAL A 347 18.63 -13.21 -9.73
CA VAL A 347 18.94 -11.96 -9.04
C VAL A 347 18.17 -10.81 -9.70
N HIS A 348 17.41 -10.07 -8.89
CA HIS A 348 16.59 -8.92 -9.28
C HIS A 348 17.01 -7.68 -8.47
N PRO A 349 17.85 -6.78 -9.01
CA PRO A 349 18.43 -5.67 -8.25
C PRO A 349 17.42 -4.65 -7.68
N ARG A 350 16.21 -4.56 -8.26
CA ARG A 350 15.16 -3.59 -7.89
C ARG A 350 13.83 -4.25 -7.54
N GLY A 351 13.81 -5.58 -7.37
CA GLY A 351 12.60 -6.34 -7.04
C GLY A 351 11.53 -6.29 -8.15
N GLY A 352 11.96 -6.13 -9.40
CA GLY A 352 11.07 -6.04 -10.56
C GLY A 352 10.55 -7.39 -11.08
N SER A 353 9.93 -7.37 -12.27
CA SER A 353 9.38 -8.58 -12.89
C SER A 353 10.45 -9.46 -13.53
N ILE A 354 10.15 -10.76 -13.69
CA ILE A 354 11.08 -11.81 -14.12
C ILE A 354 11.89 -11.48 -15.40
N TYR A 355 11.34 -10.68 -16.33
CA TYR A 355 12.02 -10.32 -17.59
C TYR A 355 12.51 -8.87 -17.66
N GLU A 356 12.12 -8.01 -16.72
CA GLU A 356 12.45 -6.57 -16.75
C GLU A 356 13.63 -6.22 -15.84
N ASP A 357 13.88 -7.04 -14.81
CA ASP A 357 14.87 -6.75 -13.76
C ASP A 357 15.88 -7.87 -13.51
N ALA A 358 15.71 -9.05 -14.12
CA ALA A 358 16.68 -10.14 -13.98
C ALA A 358 18.05 -9.76 -14.57
N VAL A 359 19.11 -10.01 -13.80
CA VAL A 359 20.51 -9.88 -14.25
C VAL A 359 21.23 -11.22 -14.17
N ASP A 360 22.35 -11.36 -14.88
CA ASP A 360 23.19 -12.57 -14.84
C ASP A 360 23.63 -12.89 -13.38
N PRO A 361 23.13 -13.99 -12.78
CA PRO A 361 23.42 -14.31 -11.39
C PRO A 361 24.86 -14.76 -11.17
N SER A 362 25.49 -15.41 -12.15
CA SER A 362 26.87 -15.88 -12.08
C SER A 362 27.84 -14.70 -12.07
N GLU A 363 27.62 -13.69 -12.92
CA GLU A 363 28.38 -12.45 -12.90
C GLU A 363 28.12 -11.61 -11.64
N TRP A 364 26.88 -11.63 -11.15
CA TRP A 364 26.52 -10.92 -9.93
C TRP A 364 27.20 -11.54 -8.70
N LEU A 365 27.11 -12.86 -8.52
CA LEU A 365 27.75 -13.58 -7.40
C LEU A 365 29.27 -13.37 -7.41
N ASN A 366 29.93 -13.49 -8.57
CA ASN A 366 31.37 -13.24 -8.71
C ASN A 366 31.80 -11.84 -8.22
N ARG A 367 30.93 -10.84 -8.33
CA ARG A 367 31.23 -9.45 -7.93
C ARG A 367 30.94 -9.14 -6.47
N HIS A 368 30.00 -9.87 -5.85
CA HIS A 368 29.41 -9.50 -4.57
C HIS A 368 29.68 -10.49 -3.42
N VAL A 369 29.98 -11.76 -3.69
CA VAL A 369 30.29 -12.73 -2.63
C VAL A 369 31.44 -12.22 -1.75
N GLY A 370 31.25 -12.27 -0.43
CA GLY A 370 32.19 -11.75 0.57
C GLY A 370 32.12 -10.24 0.80
N LYS A 371 31.30 -9.49 0.06
CA LYS A 371 31.01 -8.07 0.29
C LYS A 371 29.62 -7.91 0.89
N SER A 372 29.44 -6.95 1.80
CA SER A 372 28.09 -6.56 2.25
C SER A 372 27.24 -6.23 1.03
N ALA A 373 25.99 -6.72 1.00
CA ALA A 373 25.03 -6.30 -0.02
C ALA A 373 24.81 -4.78 0.14
N GLU A 374 25.55 -3.96 -0.61
CA GLU A 374 25.41 -2.51 -0.55
C GLU A 374 24.02 -2.11 -1.09
N THR A 375 23.14 -1.67 -0.20
CA THR A 375 22.36 -0.46 -0.45
C THR A 375 23.37 0.63 -0.81
N GLN A 376 23.30 1.13 -2.05
CA GLN A 376 24.18 2.19 -2.53
C GLN A 376 24.24 3.34 -1.50
N PRO A 377 25.42 3.73 -1.00
CA PRO A 377 25.53 4.85 -0.09
C PRO A 377 25.20 6.13 -0.88
N VAL A 378 24.17 6.85 -0.44
CA VAL A 378 23.93 8.23 -0.86
C VAL A 378 25.14 9.03 -0.41
N ARG A 379 26.00 9.36 -1.37
CA ARG A 379 27.18 10.19 -1.15
C ARG A 379 26.69 11.55 -0.68
N SER A 380 26.94 11.85 0.59
CA SER A 380 26.78 13.18 1.16
C SER A 380 27.75 14.12 0.45
N GLN A 381 27.26 14.83 -0.57
CA GLN A 381 27.91 16.01 -1.10
C GLN A 381 26.95 17.17 -1.04
N THR A 382 27.15 17.98 -0.01
CA THR A 382 26.70 19.36 0.07
C THR A 382 27.28 20.14 -1.13
N SER A 383 26.44 20.45 -2.13
CA SER A 383 26.60 21.63 -3.00
C SER A 383 25.37 21.90 -3.90
N SER A 384 24.38 22.62 -3.35
CA SER A 384 23.82 23.89 -3.84
C SER A 384 23.39 24.14 -5.32
N VAL A 385 23.05 23.14 -6.15
CA VAL A 385 22.30 23.42 -7.43
C VAL A 385 21.21 22.37 -7.76
N GLY A 386 20.92 21.42 -6.85
CA GLY A 386 20.08 20.24 -7.17
C GLY A 386 18.60 20.25 -6.76
N ASP A 387 18.14 21.16 -5.90
CA ASP A 387 16.88 20.95 -5.15
C ASP A 387 15.61 21.48 -5.83
N SER A 388 15.73 22.05 -7.03
CA SER A 388 14.56 22.55 -7.77
C SER A 388 13.90 21.49 -8.65
N PHE A 389 12.59 21.62 -8.88
CA PHE A 389 11.82 20.83 -9.84
C PHE A 389 10.85 21.72 -10.63
N VAL A 390 10.37 21.22 -11.77
CA VAL A 390 9.46 21.92 -12.68
C VAL A 390 8.04 21.41 -12.49
N LEU A 391 7.15 22.31 -12.06
CA LEU A 391 5.72 22.07 -11.88
C LEU A 391 4.94 22.77 -13.00
N ALA A 392 3.91 22.10 -13.54
CA ALA A 392 3.09 22.67 -14.60
C ALA A 392 1.58 22.45 -14.41
N SER A 393 0.80 23.28 -15.11
CA SER A 393 -0.65 23.12 -15.30
C SER A 393 -0.97 23.22 -16.78
N PHE A 394 -1.75 22.28 -17.31
CA PHE A 394 -2.10 22.27 -18.74
C PHE A 394 -3.42 21.56 -19.05
N ASN A 395 -4.41 22.32 -19.54
CA ASN A 395 -5.59 21.77 -20.16
C ASN A 395 -5.23 21.33 -21.59
N VAL A 396 -5.39 20.04 -21.93
CA VAL A 396 -4.93 19.47 -23.20
C VAL A 396 -5.97 19.52 -24.31
N LEU A 397 -7.13 20.12 -24.05
CA LEU A 397 -8.31 20.15 -24.93
C LEU A 397 -8.79 18.73 -25.28
N GLY A 398 -9.94 18.34 -24.73
CA GLY A 398 -10.43 16.96 -24.80
C GLY A 398 -10.77 16.50 -26.22
N GLN A 399 -10.62 15.21 -26.47
CA GLN A 399 -10.98 14.55 -27.74
C GLN A 399 -12.37 14.95 -28.25
N SER A 400 -13.37 15.01 -27.35
CA SER A 400 -14.75 15.39 -27.69
C SER A 400 -14.88 16.81 -28.26
N HIS A 401 -13.92 17.70 -28.01
CA HIS A 401 -13.92 19.05 -28.60
C HIS A 401 -13.53 19.04 -30.08
N THR A 402 -12.81 18.02 -30.53
CA THR A 402 -12.32 17.88 -31.91
C THR A 402 -13.13 16.87 -32.74
N GLU A 403 -14.13 16.24 -32.14
CA GLU A 403 -15.10 15.41 -32.86
C GLU A 403 -16.09 16.26 -33.66
N GLN A 404 -16.86 15.64 -34.56
CA GLN A 404 -17.78 16.32 -35.48
C GLN A 404 -18.80 17.25 -34.80
N ARG A 405 -19.18 16.96 -33.54
CA ARG A 405 -20.09 17.78 -32.71
C ARG A 405 -19.37 18.61 -31.65
N GLY A 406 -18.04 18.57 -31.66
CA GLY A 406 -17.18 19.33 -30.76
C GLY A 406 -17.17 20.82 -31.10
N LYS A 407 -16.50 21.60 -30.25
CA LYS A 407 -16.36 23.06 -30.45
C LYS A 407 -15.28 23.45 -31.46
N LYS A 408 -14.38 22.52 -31.78
CA LYS A 408 -13.21 22.70 -32.66
C LYS A 408 -13.09 21.51 -33.63
N PRO A 409 -14.15 21.15 -34.38
CA PRO A 409 -14.13 20.02 -35.30
C PRO A 409 -13.12 20.18 -36.44
N GLU A 410 -12.62 21.40 -36.66
CA GLU A 410 -11.60 21.74 -37.66
C GLU A 410 -10.16 21.50 -37.19
N TRP A 411 -9.95 21.23 -35.90
CA TRP A 411 -8.62 20.93 -35.35
C TRP A 411 -8.32 19.43 -35.48
N ASP A 412 -7.04 19.09 -35.52
CA ASP A 412 -6.59 17.70 -35.42
C ASP A 412 -7.17 17.03 -34.17
N SER A 413 -7.46 15.73 -34.29
CA SER A 413 -8.04 14.95 -33.20
C SER A 413 -7.20 15.04 -31.94
N GLY A 414 -7.84 14.99 -30.77
CA GLY A 414 -7.15 14.97 -29.47
C GLY A 414 -6.03 13.94 -29.42
N VAL A 415 -6.25 12.74 -29.96
CA VAL A 415 -5.23 11.68 -30.10
C VAL A 415 -4.02 12.14 -30.92
N SER A 416 -4.23 12.79 -32.06
CA SER A 416 -3.13 13.23 -32.96
C SER A 416 -2.30 14.35 -32.33
N ARG A 417 -2.93 15.22 -31.53
CA ARG A 417 -2.28 16.32 -30.83
C ARG A 417 -1.40 15.88 -29.65
N MET A 418 -1.57 14.66 -29.14
CA MET A 418 -0.82 14.19 -27.96
C MET A 418 0.69 14.12 -28.16
N GLY A 419 1.18 13.92 -29.38
CA GLY A 419 2.62 14.02 -29.67
C GLY A 419 3.18 15.41 -29.33
N GLY A 420 2.44 16.47 -29.66
CA GLY A 420 2.80 17.85 -29.32
C GLY A 420 2.71 18.14 -27.82
N VAL A 421 1.73 17.54 -27.13
CA VAL A 421 1.61 17.62 -25.66
C VAL A 421 2.84 17.01 -24.99
N ILE A 422 3.20 15.77 -25.34
CA ILE A 422 4.36 15.06 -24.76
C ILE A 422 5.66 15.81 -25.06
N GLN A 423 5.84 16.28 -26.31
CA GLN A 423 7.02 17.06 -26.68
C GLN A 423 7.13 18.36 -25.89
N ALA A 424 6.01 19.00 -25.54
CA ALA A 424 6.02 20.18 -24.70
C ALA A 424 6.46 19.85 -23.25
N LEU A 425 5.94 18.78 -22.67
CA LEU A 425 6.37 18.31 -21.34
C LEU A 425 7.87 18.01 -21.31
N ASP A 426 8.37 17.32 -22.33
CA ASP A 426 9.79 17.00 -22.49
C ASP A 426 10.64 18.27 -22.67
N ARG A 427 10.21 19.22 -23.51
CA ARG A 427 10.94 20.48 -23.78
C ARG A 427 11.16 21.32 -22.52
N TYR A 428 10.18 21.32 -21.62
CA TYR A 428 10.24 22.10 -20.38
C TYR A 428 10.81 21.29 -19.20
N ASP A 429 11.24 20.04 -19.44
CA ASP A 429 11.69 19.11 -18.40
C ASP A 429 10.68 19.01 -17.24
N VAL A 430 9.39 18.93 -17.57
CA VAL A 430 8.33 18.96 -16.57
C VAL A 430 8.43 17.74 -15.65
N ASP A 431 8.59 17.98 -14.35
CA ASP A 431 8.69 16.93 -13.33
C ASP A 431 7.31 16.48 -12.84
N VAL A 432 6.37 17.42 -12.65
CA VAL A 432 4.98 17.16 -12.27
C VAL A 432 4.04 18.10 -13.03
N VAL A 433 2.91 17.58 -13.54
CA VAL A 433 1.89 18.38 -14.22
C VAL A 433 0.48 17.93 -13.86
N GLY A 434 -0.39 18.91 -13.64
CA GLY A 434 -1.84 18.71 -13.62
C GLY A 434 -2.38 18.84 -15.03
N LEU A 435 -2.96 17.76 -15.57
CA LEU A 435 -3.61 17.76 -16.87
C LEU A 435 -5.13 17.82 -16.71
N GLN A 436 -5.77 18.69 -17.50
CA GLN A 436 -7.23 18.80 -17.58
C GLN A 436 -7.69 18.45 -19.00
N GLU A 437 -8.92 17.95 -19.11
CA GLU A 437 -9.52 17.40 -20.35
C GLU A 437 -8.75 16.25 -21.01
N LEU A 438 -7.87 15.55 -20.30
CA LEU A 438 -7.16 14.37 -20.80
C LEU A 438 -8.12 13.16 -20.94
N GLN A 439 -8.96 13.14 -21.96
CA GLN A 439 -9.96 12.08 -22.14
C GLN A 439 -9.31 10.73 -22.47
N ARG A 440 -10.06 9.64 -22.28
CA ARG A 440 -9.53 8.25 -22.34
C ARG A 440 -8.63 7.97 -23.55
N PRO A 441 -9.00 8.33 -24.80
CA PRO A 441 -8.13 8.09 -25.95
C PRO A 441 -6.79 8.82 -25.88
N GLN A 442 -6.76 10.03 -25.33
CA GLN A 442 -5.55 10.83 -25.13
C GLN A 442 -4.69 10.28 -24.00
N HIS A 443 -5.32 9.90 -22.88
CA HIS A 443 -4.66 9.23 -21.76
C HIS A 443 -3.94 7.94 -22.20
N ASP A 444 -4.60 7.14 -23.05
CA ASP A 444 -4.03 5.88 -23.55
C ASP A 444 -2.83 6.13 -24.48
N VAL A 445 -2.80 7.24 -25.24
CA VAL A 445 -1.61 7.66 -26.01
C VAL A 445 -0.47 8.08 -25.08
N LEU A 446 -0.74 8.88 -24.05
CA LEU A 446 0.26 9.31 -23.07
C LEU A 446 0.91 8.10 -22.39
N THR A 447 0.08 7.20 -21.86
CA THR A 447 0.54 5.98 -21.17
C THR A 447 1.37 5.07 -22.09
N ARG A 448 0.96 4.91 -23.35
CA ARG A 448 1.68 4.05 -24.31
C ARG A 448 2.99 4.65 -24.81
N THR A 449 3.04 5.97 -25.00
CA THR A 449 4.16 6.64 -25.69
C THR A 449 5.21 7.15 -24.71
N ALA A 450 4.79 7.51 -23.50
CA ALA A 450 5.65 8.12 -22.51
C ALA A 450 5.52 7.47 -21.13
N GLY A 451 4.87 6.30 -21.02
CA GLY A 451 4.65 5.61 -19.75
C GLY A 451 5.91 5.03 -19.11
N ASP A 452 7.01 4.92 -19.85
CA ASP A 452 8.35 4.60 -19.36
C ASP A 452 9.00 5.78 -18.61
N ARG A 453 8.67 7.02 -19.02
CA ARG A 453 9.20 8.27 -18.45
C ARG A 453 8.27 8.90 -17.43
N TYR A 454 6.96 8.86 -17.70
CA TYR A 454 5.92 9.47 -16.91
C TYR A 454 4.99 8.41 -16.29
N ALA A 455 4.59 8.65 -15.05
CA ALA A 455 3.48 7.96 -14.41
C ALA A 455 2.27 8.90 -14.33
N VAL A 456 1.08 8.33 -14.29
CA VAL A 456 -0.20 9.05 -14.34
C VAL A 456 -1.11 8.51 -13.25
N TYR A 457 -1.76 9.41 -12.52
CA TYR A 457 -2.91 9.10 -11.68
C TYR A 457 -4.13 9.88 -12.17
N ALA A 458 -5.24 9.16 -12.31
CA ALA A 458 -6.56 9.72 -12.59
C ALA A 458 -7.59 9.12 -11.62
N PRO A 459 -8.60 9.90 -11.17
CA PRO A 459 -9.67 9.39 -10.32
C PRO A 459 -10.43 8.23 -10.96
N PRO A 460 -10.93 7.25 -10.18
CA PRO A 460 -11.68 6.11 -10.72
C PRO A 460 -12.81 6.53 -11.65
N GLY A 461 -12.95 5.82 -12.78
CA GLY A 461 -14.03 6.05 -13.75
C GLY A 461 -13.85 7.27 -14.65
N GLN A 462 -12.77 8.04 -14.51
CA GLN A 462 -12.48 9.18 -15.39
C GLN A 462 -10.97 9.36 -15.64
N THR A 463 -10.63 10.06 -16.72
CA THR A 463 -9.23 10.37 -17.09
C THR A 463 -8.99 11.86 -17.32
N ALA A 464 -10.08 12.62 -17.51
CA ALA A 464 -10.04 14.02 -17.90
C ALA A 464 -9.20 14.89 -16.96
N ASN A 465 -9.19 14.59 -15.66
CA ASN A 465 -8.36 15.29 -14.69
C ASN A 465 -7.34 14.30 -14.13
N SER A 466 -6.06 14.58 -14.35
CA SER A 466 -4.97 13.67 -14.00
C SER A 466 -3.77 14.44 -13.41
N VAL A 467 -3.01 13.79 -12.54
CA VAL A 467 -1.66 14.25 -12.16
C VAL A 467 -0.66 13.33 -12.83
N VAL A 468 0.34 13.90 -13.48
CA VAL A 468 1.38 13.19 -14.23
C VAL A 468 2.74 13.61 -13.70
N TRP A 469 3.65 12.65 -13.49
CA TRP A 469 4.98 12.94 -12.94
C TRP A 469 6.08 12.09 -13.57
N ARG A 470 7.30 12.61 -13.58
CA ARG A 470 8.50 11.90 -14.02
C ARG A 470 8.88 10.79 -13.04
N ARG A 471 9.01 9.56 -13.55
CA ARG A 471 9.32 8.37 -12.76
C ARG A 471 10.73 8.36 -12.19
N ASP A 472 11.66 9.05 -12.86
CA ASP A 472 13.06 9.17 -12.42
C ASP A 472 13.26 10.26 -11.35
N ARG A 473 12.25 11.10 -11.12
CA ARG A 473 12.27 12.15 -10.09
C ARG A 473 11.35 11.86 -8.91
N TRP A 474 10.17 11.29 -9.16
CA TRP A 474 9.13 11.14 -8.14
C TRP A 474 8.62 9.70 -8.06
N ALA A 475 8.58 9.17 -6.84
CA ALA A 475 7.89 7.93 -6.51
C ALA A 475 6.46 8.22 -6.02
N PHE A 476 5.51 7.37 -6.40
CA PHE A 476 4.16 7.41 -5.87
C PHE A 476 4.14 7.05 -4.38
N VAL A 477 3.38 7.79 -3.57
CA VAL A 477 3.14 7.47 -2.15
C VAL A 477 1.67 7.12 -1.93
N SER A 478 0.77 8.03 -2.30
CA SER A 478 -0.67 7.80 -2.20
C SER A 478 -1.41 8.72 -3.15
N ALA A 479 -2.69 8.43 -3.38
CA ALA A 479 -3.59 9.35 -4.02
C ALA A 479 -4.98 9.26 -3.40
N ASP A 480 -5.68 10.37 -3.47
CA ASP A 480 -7.04 10.58 -3.00
C ASP A 480 -7.79 11.46 -4.02
N THR A 481 -9.04 11.76 -3.74
CA THR A 481 -9.85 12.65 -4.56
C THR A 481 -10.59 13.68 -3.72
N VAL A 482 -10.86 14.83 -4.34
CA VAL A 482 -11.64 15.90 -3.71
C VAL A 482 -12.84 16.19 -4.60
N PRO A 483 -14.07 16.12 -4.09
CA PRO A 483 -15.27 16.43 -4.87
C PRO A 483 -15.36 17.95 -5.10
N ILE A 484 -15.14 18.37 -6.35
CA ILE A 484 -15.19 19.77 -6.79
C ILE A 484 -16.34 19.96 -7.81
N PRO A 485 -17.14 21.05 -7.70
CA PRO A 485 -18.15 21.39 -8.70
C PRO A 485 -17.53 21.58 -10.09
N TYR A 486 -18.01 20.80 -11.07
CA TYR A 486 -17.57 20.88 -12.46
C TYR A 486 -18.77 21.07 -13.42
N TRP A 487 -19.18 20.05 -14.18
CA TRP A 487 -20.24 20.21 -15.19
C TRP A 487 -21.60 20.47 -14.55
N LYS A 488 -22.20 21.64 -14.83
CA LYS A 488 -23.47 22.11 -14.25
C LYS A 488 -23.49 22.08 -12.72
N GLY A 489 -22.32 22.20 -12.09
CA GLY A 489 -22.18 22.14 -10.64
C GLY A 489 -22.22 20.74 -10.03
N ARG A 490 -22.26 19.67 -10.85
CA ARG A 490 -22.11 18.30 -10.34
C ARG A 490 -20.72 18.13 -9.73
N LEU A 491 -20.68 17.55 -8.54
CA LEU A 491 -19.42 17.19 -7.88
C LEU A 491 -18.70 16.14 -8.73
N THR A 492 -17.43 16.40 -8.99
CA THR A 492 -16.54 15.54 -9.75
C THR A 492 -15.26 15.39 -8.94
N GLU A 493 -14.80 14.15 -8.81
CA GLU A 493 -13.59 13.82 -8.07
C GLU A 493 -12.37 14.41 -8.77
N MET A 494 -11.63 15.29 -8.09
CA MET A 494 -10.41 15.90 -8.59
C MET A 494 -9.18 15.24 -7.94
N PRO A 495 -8.14 14.86 -8.68
CA PRO A 495 -7.05 14.05 -8.15
C PRO A 495 -6.13 14.83 -7.21
N LEU A 496 -5.81 14.19 -6.08
CA LEU A 496 -4.88 14.67 -5.09
C LEU A 496 -3.81 13.60 -4.86
N VAL A 497 -2.55 13.88 -5.20
CA VAL A 497 -1.50 12.87 -5.25
C VAL A 497 -0.34 13.26 -4.36
N ARG A 498 0.08 12.34 -3.48
CA ARG A 498 1.28 12.46 -2.66
C ARG A 498 2.41 11.71 -3.35
N LEU A 499 3.52 12.41 -3.57
CA LEU A 499 4.72 11.87 -4.22
C LEU A 499 5.93 12.08 -3.32
N ARG A 500 6.90 11.16 -3.40
CA ARG A 500 8.20 11.27 -2.74
C ARG A 500 9.26 11.59 -3.78
N ASP A 501 9.99 12.68 -3.56
CA ASP A 501 11.15 13.04 -4.38
C ASP A 501 12.26 12.01 -4.15
N LEU A 502 12.70 11.36 -5.23
CA LEU A 502 13.73 10.32 -5.19
C LEU A 502 15.13 10.87 -4.86
N ARG A 503 15.39 12.17 -5.05
CA ARG A 503 16.71 12.75 -4.75
C ARG A 503 16.83 13.16 -3.28
N SER A 504 15.80 13.81 -2.74
CA SER A 504 15.80 14.33 -1.36
C SER A 504 15.17 13.37 -0.34
N GLY A 505 14.31 12.45 -0.80
CA GLY A 505 13.46 11.63 0.07
C GLY A 505 12.25 12.38 0.63
N GLU A 506 12.10 13.68 0.37
CA GLU A 506 10.98 14.48 0.85
C GLU A 506 9.69 14.19 0.09
N GLU A 507 8.57 14.29 0.78
CA GLU A 507 7.25 14.13 0.17
C GLU A 507 6.56 15.46 -0.08
N ALA A 508 5.80 15.53 -1.18
CA ALA A 508 4.98 16.67 -1.58
C ALA A 508 3.61 16.21 -2.07
N ILE A 509 2.60 17.07 -1.91
CA ILE A 509 1.22 16.81 -2.34
C ILE A 509 0.84 17.71 -3.51
N PHE A 510 0.24 17.13 -4.55
CA PHE A 510 -0.17 17.78 -5.78
C PHE A 510 -1.66 17.60 -5.99
N PHE A 511 -2.41 18.69 -5.91
CA PHE A 511 -3.86 18.71 -6.09
C PHE A 511 -4.20 19.37 -7.43
N ASN A 512 -4.68 18.58 -8.38
CA ASN A 512 -5.06 19.08 -9.71
C ASN A 512 -6.57 19.31 -9.80
N VAL A 513 -6.98 20.47 -10.31
CA VAL A 513 -8.40 20.88 -10.37
C VAL A 513 -8.83 21.34 -11.77
N HIS A 514 -10.13 21.27 -12.03
CA HIS A 514 -10.76 21.86 -13.20
C HIS A 514 -12.15 22.38 -12.84
N ASN A 515 -12.31 23.71 -12.82
CA ASN A 515 -13.53 24.34 -12.33
C ASN A 515 -14.51 24.68 -13.45
N VAL A 516 -15.76 24.95 -13.07
CA VAL A 516 -16.87 25.19 -14.02
C VAL A 516 -16.58 26.34 -14.98
N ALA A 517 -16.52 26.02 -16.28
CA ALA A 517 -16.47 27.00 -17.36
C ALA A 517 -17.79 27.80 -17.47
N ASN A 518 -17.76 28.97 -18.12
CA ASN A 518 -18.94 29.83 -18.28
C ASN A 518 -20.03 29.29 -19.25
N VAL A 519 -19.91 28.04 -19.70
CA VAL A 519 -20.74 27.48 -20.77
C VAL A 519 -22.09 27.02 -20.22
N GLY A 520 -23.15 27.77 -20.53
CA GLY A 520 -24.53 27.30 -20.40
C GLY A 520 -25.19 27.39 -19.01
N SER A 521 -24.62 28.15 -18.06
CA SER A 521 -25.26 28.35 -16.76
C SER A 521 -24.96 29.73 -16.15
N ARG A 522 -26.02 30.49 -15.83
CA ARG A 522 -25.93 31.71 -15.01
C ARG A 522 -25.38 31.44 -13.59
N GLN A 523 -25.31 30.16 -13.18
CA GLN A 523 -24.82 29.73 -11.87
C GLN A 523 -23.31 29.43 -11.87
N ALA A 524 -22.63 29.43 -13.02
CA ALA A 524 -21.20 29.08 -13.09
C ALA A 524 -20.31 29.87 -12.11
N PRO A 525 -20.49 31.20 -11.91
CA PRO A 525 -19.72 31.93 -10.88
C PRO A 525 -19.94 31.42 -9.45
N ARG A 526 -21.17 30.98 -9.11
CA ARG A 526 -21.48 30.41 -7.79
C ARG A 526 -20.79 29.06 -7.60
N HIS A 527 -20.79 28.21 -8.63
CA HIS A 527 -20.10 26.93 -8.57
C HIS A 527 -18.59 27.08 -8.47
N ARG A 528 -17.99 28.08 -9.15
CA ARG A 528 -16.56 28.38 -8.98
C ARG A 528 -16.24 28.91 -7.59
N ALA A 529 -17.08 29.77 -7.02
CA ALA A 529 -16.90 30.23 -5.65
C ALA A 529 -17.01 29.08 -4.62
N GLU A 530 -17.86 28.08 -4.89
CA GLU A 530 -17.91 26.83 -4.12
C GLU A 530 -16.65 25.97 -4.29
N ALA A 531 -16.21 25.77 -5.54
CA ALA A 531 -14.99 25.03 -5.87
C ALA A 531 -13.77 25.61 -5.16
N VAL A 532 -13.53 26.91 -5.31
CA VAL A 532 -12.42 27.63 -4.68
C VAL A 532 -12.48 27.56 -3.15
N ARG A 533 -13.68 27.54 -2.55
CA ARG A 533 -13.83 27.37 -1.10
C ARG A 533 -13.39 25.98 -0.64
N ARG A 534 -13.78 24.94 -1.38
CA ARG A 534 -13.38 23.55 -1.11
C ARG A 534 -11.89 23.37 -1.31
N GLU A 535 -11.35 23.91 -2.39
CA GLU A 535 -9.93 23.92 -2.69
C GLU A 535 -9.09 24.54 -1.57
N LEU A 536 -9.47 25.74 -1.13
CA LEU A 536 -8.78 26.41 -0.02
C LEU A 536 -8.88 25.60 1.28
N ALA A 537 -10.06 25.04 1.58
CA ALA A 537 -10.26 24.21 2.76
C ALA A 537 -9.36 22.96 2.73
N THR A 538 -9.26 22.28 1.59
CA THR A 538 -8.38 21.14 1.39
C THR A 538 -6.91 21.52 1.58
N MET A 539 -6.47 22.62 0.97
CA MET A 539 -5.07 23.06 1.09
C MET A 539 -4.70 23.46 2.53
N ARG A 540 -5.66 24.04 3.28
CA ARG A 540 -5.50 24.32 4.72
C ARG A 540 -5.40 23.03 5.52
N ALA A 541 -6.30 22.07 5.28
CA ALA A 541 -6.30 20.78 5.95
C ALA A 541 -4.97 20.04 5.72
N ILE A 542 -4.49 19.97 4.48
CA ILE A 542 -3.19 19.36 4.15
C ILE A 542 -2.05 20.02 4.92
N THR A 543 -2.02 21.35 4.91
CA THR A 543 -0.94 22.11 5.57
C THR A 543 -0.97 21.93 7.09
N GLN A 544 -2.15 21.69 7.68
CA GLN A 544 -2.30 21.42 9.11
C GLN A 544 -1.98 19.97 9.49
N THR A 545 -2.32 19.01 8.62
CA THR A 545 -2.23 17.57 8.94
C THR A 545 -0.86 16.98 8.61
N TYR A 546 -0.26 17.33 7.48
CA TYR A 546 0.92 16.62 6.97
C TYR A 546 2.22 17.41 7.10
N ASP A 547 2.15 18.72 7.29
CA ASP A 547 3.31 19.61 7.33
C ASP A 547 4.32 19.38 6.17
N VAL A 548 3.79 19.14 4.97
CA VAL A 548 4.58 18.92 3.74
C VAL A 548 4.36 20.03 2.71
N PRO A 549 5.28 20.21 1.74
CA PRO A 549 5.02 20.96 0.53
C PRO A 549 3.73 20.52 -0.16
N ALA A 550 2.85 21.47 -0.45
CA ALA A 550 1.59 21.19 -1.10
C ALA A 550 1.30 22.21 -2.20
N PHE A 551 0.82 21.71 -3.34
CA PHE A 551 0.57 22.48 -4.55
C PHE A 551 -0.86 22.30 -5.03
N LEU A 552 -1.49 23.40 -5.43
CA LEU A 552 -2.75 23.39 -6.17
C LEU A 552 -2.46 23.86 -7.59
N ILE A 553 -2.80 23.03 -8.57
CA ILE A 553 -2.56 23.28 -10.00
C ILE A 553 -3.84 23.03 -10.77
N GLY A 554 -4.08 23.75 -11.86
CA GLY A 554 -5.20 23.43 -12.75
C GLY A 554 -5.82 24.59 -13.48
N ASP A 555 -6.92 24.31 -14.18
CA ASP A 555 -7.77 25.30 -14.85
C ASP A 555 -8.93 25.70 -13.92
N LEU A 556 -8.81 26.87 -13.30
CA LEU A 556 -9.82 27.36 -12.35
C LEU A 556 -10.99 28.05 -13.05
N ASN A 557 -10.93 28.26 -14.38
CA ASN A 557 -11.91 29.03 -15.14
C ASN A 557 -12.21 30.42 -14.51
N ASP A 558 -11.27 30.94 -13.72
CA ASP A 558 -11.38 32.20 -13.00
C ASP A 558 -10.01 32.85 -12.80
N ARG A 559 -10.02 34.15 -12.47
CA ARG A 559 -8.84 35.00 -12.39
C ARG A 559 -8.70 35.60 -11.00
N SER A 560 -9.06 36.88 -10.86
CA SER A 560 -8.86 37.68 -9.65
C SER A 560 -9.54 37.11 -8.41
N SER A 561 -10.79 36.63 -8.54
CA SER A 561 -11.57 36.12 -7.41
C SER A 561 -10.94 34.85 -6.82
N ALA A 562 -10.55 33.91 -7.68
CA ALA A 562 -9.87 32.68 -7.28
C ALA A 562 -8.52 32.99 -6.64
N PHE A 563 -7.70 33.82 -7.28
CA PHE A 563 -6.41 34.24 -6.71
C PHE A 563 -6.59 34.84 -5.31
N CYS A 564 -7.51 35.79 -5.15
CA CYS A 564 -7.73 36.46 -3.87
C CYS A 564 -8.20 35.50 -2.79
N ALA A 565 -9.12 34.59 -3.10
CA ALA A 565 -9.59 33.62 -2.13
C ALA A 565 -8.48 32.65 -1.72
N LEU A 566 -7.74 32.08 -2.68
CA LEU A 566 -6.70 31.07 -2.42
C LEU A 566 -5.48 31.63 -1.69
N THR A 567 -5.15 32.89 -1.92
CA THR A 567 -4.03 33.58 -1.23
C THR A 567 -4.45 34.21 0.09
N SER A 568 -5.73 34.15 0.46
CA SER A 568 -6.24 34.75 1.70
C SER A 568 -5.57 34.16 2.95
N GLY A 569 -5.21 35.04 3.89
CA GLY A 569 -4.49 34.66 5.10
C GLY A 569 -3.09 34.09 4.84
N SER A 570 -2.49 34.41 3.69
CA SER A 570 -1.20 33.87 3.24
C SER A 570 -1.16 32.35 3.16
N THR A 571 -2.32 31.72 2.90
CA THR A 571 -2.44 30.25 2.84
C THR A 571 -1.60 29.69 1.69
N LEU A 572 -1.70 30.30 0.52
CA LEU A 572 -0.98 29.92 -0.70
C LEU A 572 -0.32 31.14 -1.34
N SER A 573 0.69 30.88 -2.16
CA SER A 573 1.33 31.85 -3.05
C SER A 573 1.37 31.32 -4.48
N SER A 574 1.53 32.21 -5.47
CA SER A 574 1.62 31.83 -6.89
C SER A 574 2.91 32.37 -7.52
N PRO A 575 3.57 31.60 -8.40
CA PRO A 575 4.73 32.06 -9.16
C PRO A 575 4.39 33.19 -10.15
N ALA A 576 3.10 33.39 -10.48
CA ALA A 576 2.63 34.54 -11.25
C ALA A 576 2.74 35.88 -10.50
N GLY A 577 3.07 35.85 -9.20
CA GLY A 577 3.16 37.01 -8.34
C GLY A 577 1.82 37.42 -7.73
N GLY A 578 1.63 38.71 -7.51
CA GLY A 578 0.52 39.25 -6.73
C GLY A 578 0.75 39.15 -5.23
N SER A 579 -0.17 39.71 -4.43
CA SER A 579 -0.07 39.68 -2.97
C SER A 579 -1.43 39.71 -2.29
N HIS A 580 -1.47 39.21 -1.07
CA HIS A 580 -2.67 39.26 -0.23
C HIS A 580 -2.30 39.64 1.21
N GLY A 581 -2.48 40.92 1.55
CA GLY A 581 -2.39 41.43 2.92
C GLY A 581 -3.77 41.80 3.46
N SER A 582 -3.92 43.04 3.98
CA SER A 582 -5.24 43.63 4.29
C SER A 582 -6.09 43.90 3.04
N THR A 583 -5.46 43.96 1.86
CA THR A 583 -6.12 44.07 0.56
C THR A 583 -5.48 43.08 -0.41
N CYS A 584 -6.31 42.37 -1.17
CA CYS A 584 -5.85 41.49 -2.23
C CYS A 584 -5.41 42.29 -3.47
N ARG A 585 -4.26 41.92 -4.04
CA ARG A 585 -3.72 42.46 -5.30
C ARG A 585 -3.30 41.30 -6.23
N PRO A 586 -4.20 40.86 -7.14
CA PRO A 586 -3.86 39.84 -8.13
C PRO A 586 -2.76 40.30 -9.10
N PRO A 587 -2.09 39.35 -9.79
CA PRO A 587 -1.16 39.66 -10.88
C PRO A 587 -1.80 40.51 -11.97
N ALA A 588 -1.03 41.44 -12.56
CA ALA A 588 -1.53 42.32 -13.63
C ALA A 588 -1.85 41.55 -14.92
N ARG A 589 -1.13 40.44 -15.18
CA ARG A 589 -1.37 39.53 -16.31
C ARG A 589 -1.61 38.14 -15.76
N MET A 590 -2.80 37.60 -15.99
CA MET A 590 -3.21 36.30 -15.47
C MET A 590 -4.13 35.58 -16.45
N GLY A 591 -3.87 34.27 -16.59
CA GLY A 591 -4.76 33.33 -17.27
C GLY A 591 -5.82 32.79 -16.31
N ILE A 592 -6.49 31.74 -16.74
CA ILE A 592 -7.39 30.93 -15.90
C ILE A 592 -6.72 29.65 -15.39
N ASP A 593 -5.58 29.31 -15.98
CA ASP A 593 -4.71 28.21 -15.57
C ASP A 593 -3.70 28.70 -14.52
N TRP A 594 -3.68 28.03 -13.37
CA TRP A 594 -2.93 28.47 -12.20
C TRP A 594 -1.99 27.40 -11.65
N VAL A 595 -0.96 27.88 -10.97
CA VAL A 595 -0.11 27.14 -10.05
C VAL A 595 -0.08 27.90 -8.73
N PHE A 596 -0.31 27.19 -7.64
CA PHE A 596 -0.22 27.68 -6.27
C PHE A 596 0.57 26.70 -5.40
N GLY A 597 1.19 27.21 -4.36
CA GLY A 597 1.93 26.42 -3.38
C GLY A 597 1.81 27.01 -1.99
N ASN A 598 1.87 26.15 -0.97
CA ASN A 598 1.86 26.58 0.44
C ASN A 598 3.22 27.20 0.84
N ARG A 599 3.40 27.46 2.14
CA ARG A 599 4.59 28.15 2.70
C ARG A 599 5.95 27.54 2.34
N TYR A 600 5.98 26.28 1.90
CA TYR A 600 7.21 25.57 1.52
C TYR A 600 7.65 25.83 0.08
N ALA A 601 6.78 26.38 -0.77
CA ALA A 601 7.09 26.65 -2.16
C ALA A 601 7.90 27.95 -2.31
N GLN A 602 9.13 27.82 -2.82
CA GLN A 602 9.94 28.96 -3.27
C GLN A 602 9.99 28.98 -4.79
N TRP A 603 9.40 30.03 -5.38
CA TRP A 603 9.32 30.18 -6.83
C TRP A 603 10.62 30.74 -7.40
N LEU A 604 11.31 29.96 -8.22
CA LEU A 604 12.53 30.37 -8.93
C LEU A 604 12.25 30.91 -10.33
N GLY A 605 11.12 30.53 -10.92
CA GLY A 605 10.75 30.95 -12.27
C GLY A 605 9.30 30.68 -12.60
N TYR A 606 8.77 31.46 -13.54
CA TYR A 606 7.40 31.38 -14.04
C TYR A 606 7.37 31.68 -15.53
N SER A 607 6.67 30.87 -16.31
CA SER A 607 6.42 31.13 -17.73
C SER A 607 5.09 30.58 -18.19
N VAL A 608 4.56 31.16 -19.26
CA VAL A 608 3.30 30.77 -19.88
C VAL A 608 3.55 30.57 -21.36
N ASP A 609 3.55 29.31 -21.82
CA ASP A 609 3.79 28.96 -23.22
C ASP A 609 2.48 29.00 -24.02
N THR A 610 2.34 30.06 -24.81
CA THR A 610 1.21 30.26 -25.74
C THR A 610 1.48 29.68 -27.14
N SER A 611 2.65 29.06 -27.37
CA SER A 611 2.99 28.46 -28.66
C SER A 611 2.12 27.27 -29.00
N LEU A 612 1.69 26.50 -27.99
CA LEU A 612 0.77 25.37 -28.15
C LEU A 612 -0.60 25.80 -28.66
N GLN A 613 -1.04 27.02 -28.30
CA GLN A 613 -2.27 27.63 -28.82
C GLN A 613 -2.13 28.03 -30.29
N ARG A 614 -0.99 28.62 -30.66
CA ARG A 614 -0.71 28.98 -32.06
C ARG A 614 -0.57 27.76 -32.96
N ALA A 615 -0.03 26.66 -32.42
CA ALA A 615 0.12 25.39 -33.12
C ALA A 615 -1.16 24.52 -33.08
N GLN A 616 -2.26 25.02 -32.52
CA GLN A 616 -3.53 24.28 -32.37
C GLN A 616 -3.37 22.94 -31.63
N ILE A 617 -2.37 22.82 -30.74
CA ILE A 617 -2.16 21.65 -29.88
C ILE A 617 -3.11 21.67 -28.68
N SER A 618 -3.38 22.84 -28.11
CA SER A 618 -4.42 23.07 -27.11
C SER A 618 -4.89 24.52 -27.22
N ASP A 619 -6.11 24.84 -26.85
CA ASP A 619 -6.57 26.23 -26.74
C ASP A 619 -6.17 26.90 -25.42
N HIS A 620 -5.53 26.16 -24.52
CA HIS A 620 -4.91 26.68 -23.30
C HIS A 620 -3.39 26.79 -23.45
N PRO A 621 -2.73 27.74 -22.76
CA PRO A 621 -1.29 27.76 -22.65
C PRO A 621 -0.80 26.68 -21.67
N LEU A 622 0.45 26.26 -21.81
CA LEU A 622 1.15 25.49 -20.77
C LEU A 622 1.72 26.46 -19.74
N VAL A 623 1.27 26.38 -18.49
CA VAL A 623 1.79 27.19 -17.38
C VAL A 623 2.89 26.40 -16.68
N VAL A 624 4.09 26.98 -16.60
CA VAL A 624 5.29 26.33 -16.06
C VAL A 624 5.89 27.15 -14.93
N ALA A 625 6.20 26.49 -13.82
CA ALA A 625 6.86 27.08 -12.66
C ALA A 625 8.05 26.24 -12.23
N ARG A 626 9.17 26.90 -11.92
CA ARG A 626 10.31 26.26 -11.26
C ARG A 626 10.22 26.50 -9.76
N VAL A 627 10.26 25.44 -8.99
CA VAL A 627 10.09 25.45 -7.54
C VAL A 627 11.32 24.89 -6.86
N GLU A 628 11.74 25.54 -5.80
CA GLU A 628 12.63 25.01 -4.77
C GLU A 628 11.83 24.80 -3.49
N LEU A 629 12.10 23.70 -2.77
CA LEU A 629 11.44 23.40 -1.51
C LEU A 629 12.21 24.07 -0.37
N ARG A 630 11.53 24.85 0.46
CA ARG A 630 12.15 25.41 1.66
C ARG A 630 12.42 24.31 2.69
N PRO A 631 13.58 24.35 3.37
CA PRO A 631 13.85 23.45 4.48
C PRO A 631 12.75 23.54 5.55
N ARG A 632 12.36 22.40 6.09
CA ARG A 632 11.50 22.35 7.28
C ARG A 632 12.34 22.74 8.49
N ALA A 633 11.79 23.61 9.34
CA ALA A 633 12.48 24.12 10.52
C ALA A 633 12.48 23.11 11.68
#